data_AF-A0A8T2U8R8-F1
#
_entry.id   AF-A0A8T2U8R8-F1
#
_cell.length_a   1.000
_cell.length_b   1.000
_cell.length_c   1.000
_cell.angle_alpha   90.00
_cell.angle_beta   90.00
_cell.angle_gamma   90.00
#
_symmetry.space_group_name_H-M   'P 1'
#
loop_
_entity.id
_entity.type
_entity.pdbx_description
1 polymer ?
#
loop_
_entity_poly.entity_id
_entity_poly.type
_entity_poly.pdbx_seq_one_letter_code
_entity_poly.pdbx_strand_id
1 'polypeptide(L)'
;MLTGFSSPARTLLYVIGQIAGSAVGALALKIVVAESVAEKYGLGGCYLKNTIYADGVVQEVGIEPGPGLLAEFVFTLVVLFIAFSIALDPKQFQVTGPILAPFMIGAVVALMSFMSGGLMAVNGGYTGAGLNPARCFGPAVAMGGSLWDGHWVFWAGPFLSALAIGVIYHAIPPHHVELYRSRADIFTQIGNMIKGKSTASE
;
A
#
# COMPACT_ATOMS: atom_id res chain seq x y z
N MET A 1 11.03 4.89 -1.20
CA MET A 1 11.62 6.21 -0.90
C MET A 1 12.21 6.22 0.49
N LEU A 2 11.40 6.07 1.55
CA LEU A 2 11.86 6.17 2.94
C LEU A 2 13.07 5.26 3.24
N THR A 3 13.03 4.01 2.82
CA THR A 3 14.08 3.00 3.04
C THR A 3 15.22 2.99 2.01
N GLY A 4 15.30 3.99 1.12
CA GLY A 4 16.39 4.11 0.14
C GLY A 4 16.29 3.22 -1.11
N PHE A 5 15.33 2.29 -1.20
CA PHE A 5 15.18 1.39 -2.36
C PHE A 5 14.75 2.07 -3.68
N SER A 6 14.24 3.30 -3.62
CA SER A 6 13.75 4.03 -4.80
C SER A 6 14.00 5.52 -4.62
N SER A 7 14.42 6.19 -5.70
CA SER A 7 14.57 7.64 -5.74
C SER A 7 13.20 8.35 -5.63
N PRO A 8 13.17 9.62 -5.16
CA PRO A 8 11.93 10.39 -5.07
C PRO A 8 11.21 10.52 -6.41
N ALA A 9 11.95 10.79 -7.49
CA ALA A 9 11.38 10.91 -8.85
C ALA A 9 10.70 9.62 -9.30
N ARG A 10 11.33 8.45 -9.08
CA ARG A 10 10.74 7.15 -9.42
C ARG A 10 9.51 6.85 -8.57
N THR A 11 9.55 7.18 -7.28
CA THR A 11 8.39 7.04 -6.39
C THR A 11 7.22 7.91 -6.86
N LEU A 12 7.47 9.16 -7.25
CA LEU A 12 6.44 10.05 -7.78
C LEU A 12 5.79 9.47 -9.05
N LEU A 13 6.60 9.00 -10.00
CA LEU A 13 6.10 8.35 -11.22
C LEU A 13 5.23 7.12 -10.90
N TYR A 14 5.62 6.31 -9.91
CA TYR A 14 4.80 5.18 -9.46
C TYR A 14 3.50 5.59 -8.82
N VAL A 15 3.48 6.65 -8.00
CA VAL A 15 2.24 7.14 -7.38
C VAL A 15 1.29 7.66 -8.45
N ILE A 16 1.77 8.47 -9.40
CA ILE A 16 0.96 8.97 -10.52
C ILE A 16 0.41 7.81 -11.35
N GLY A 17 1.27 6.84 -11.71
CA GLY A 17 0.87 5.67 -12.48
C GLY A 17 -0.19 4.81 -11.76
N GLN A 18 -0.05 4.61 -10.45
CA GLN A 18 -1.03 3.86 -9.66
C GLN A 18 -2.38 4.56 -9.57
N ILE A 19 -2.37 5.87 -9.32
CA ILE A 19 -3.60 6.68 -9.22
C ILE A 19 -4.31 6.71 -10.58
N ALA A 20 -3.58 6.99 -11.66
CA ALA A 20 -4.12 7.02 -13.02
C ALA A 20 -4.67 5.65 -13.44
N GLY A 21 -3.89 4.58 -13.21
CA GLY A 21 -4.31 3.21 -13.50
C GLY A 21 -5.55 2.80 -12.71
N SER A 22 -5.66 3.19 -11.43
CA SER A 22 -6.85 2.91 -10.64
C SER A 22 -8.08 3.69 -11.14
N ALA A 23 -7.93 4.96 -11.51
CA ALA A 23 -9.02 5.75 -12.09
C ALA A 23 -9.52 5.14 -13.41
N VAL A 24 -8.60 4.77 -14.32
CA VAL A 24 -8.95 4.10 -15.58
C VAL A 24 -9.64 2.76 -15.32
N GLY A 25 -9.13 1.95 -14.39
CA GLY A 25 -9.73 0.66 -14.04
C GLY A 25 -11.14 0.81 -13.44
N ALA A 26 -11.35 1.80 -12.58
CA ALA A 26 -12.66 2.09 -11.99
C ALA A 26 -13.66 2.57 -13.04
N LEU A 27 -13.25 3.44 -13.97
CA LEU A 27 -14.09 3.89 -15.08
C LEU A 27 -14.45 2.73 -16.02
N ALA A 28 -13.48 1.87 -16.36
CA ALA A 28 -13.74 0.67 -17.15
C ALA A 28 -14.74 -0.26 -16.45
N LEU A 29 -14.59 -0.46 -15.13
CA LEU A 29 -15.53 -1.27 -14.36
C LEU A 29 -16.94 -0.67 -14.37
N LYS A 30 -17.07 0.66 -14.22
CA LYS A 30 -18.36 1.37 -14.28
C LYS A 30 -19.12 1.12 -15.59
N ILE A 31 -18.41 0.93 -16.71
CA ILE A 31 -19.01 0.66 -18.02
C ILE A 31 -19.50 -0.79 -18.11
N VAL A 32 -18.79 -1.73 -17.46
CA VAL A 32 -19.07 -3.17 -17.56
C VAL A 32 -20.18 -3.62 -16.61
N VAL A 33 -20.22 -3.08 -15.39
CA VAL A 33 -21.23 -3.46 -14.39
C VAL A 33 -22.53 -2.69 -14.54
N ALA A 34 -23.65 -3.32 -14.22
CA ALA A 34 -24.94 -2.65 -14.15
C ALA A 34 -24.91 -1.50 -13.14
N GLU A 35 -25.56 -0.38 -13.46
CA GLU A 35 -25.57 0.83 -12.64
C GLU A 35 -26.06 0.57 -11.21
N SER A 36 -27.09 -0.27 -11.06
CA SER A 36 -27.60 -0.68 -9.74
C SER A 36 -26.57 -1.44 -8.89
N VAL A 37 -25.66 -2.19 -9.51
CA VAL A 37 -24.55 -2.89 -8.84
C VAL A 37 -23.43 -1.90 -8.52
N ALA A 38 -23.13 -1.00 -9.45
CA ALA A 38 -22.11 0.04 -9.27
C ALA A 38 -22.44 0.94 -8.07
N GLU A 39 -23.70 1.38 -7.95
CA GLU A 39 -24.18 2.19 -6.83
C GLU A 39 -24.19 1.40 -5.52
N LYS A 40 -24.73 0.17 -5.54
CA LYS A 40 -24.82 -0.67 -4.33
C LYS A 40 -23.48 -0.98 -3.69
N TYR A 41 -22.46 -1.24 -4.51
CA TYR A 41 -21.13 -1.65 -4.04
C TYR A 41 -20.07 -0.54 -4.18
N GLY A 42 -20.44 0.65 -4.67
CA GLY A 42 -19.51 1.76 -4.91
C GLY A 42 -18.34 1.41 -5.83
N LEU A 43 -18.54 0.51 -6.81
CA LEU A 43 -17.47 -0.12 -7.63
C LEU A 43 -16.35 -0.78 -6.80
N GLY A 44 -16.69 -1.24 -5.61
CA GLY A 44 -15.74 -1.77 -4.64
C GLY A 44 -14.86 -0.69 -4.04
N GLY A 45 -15.26 0.58 -4.02
CA GLY A 45 -14.53 1.68 -3.38
C GLY A 45 -14.46 1.56 -1.86
N CYS A 46 -13.83 2.56 -1.22
CA CYS A 46 -13.62 2.57 0.22
C CYS A 46 -14.49 3.65 0.85
N TYR A 47 -15.31 3.28 1.84
CA TYR A 47 -16.10 4.23 2.62
C TYR A 47 -16.13 3.80 4.09
N LEU A 48 -16.14 4.80 4.98
CA LEU A 48 -16.19 4.59 6.44
C LEU A 48 -17.62 4.42 6.94
N LYS A 49 -18.55 5.09 6.26
CA LYS A 49 -19.95 5.13 6.59
C LYS A 49 -20.79 4.93 5.36
N ASN A 50 -21.92 4.28 5.54
CA ASN A 50 -22.91 4.04 4.50
C ASN A 50 -24.30 4.33 5.06
N THR A 51 -25.22 4.70 4.17
CA THR A 51 -26.61 4.93 4.54
C THR A 51 -27.41 3.68 4.21
N ILE A 52 -28.01 3.07 5.22
CA ILE A 52 -28.90 1.92 5.03
C ILE A 52 -30.34 2.32 5.34
N TYR A 53 -31.27 1.73 4.59
CA TYR A 53 -32.70 1.78 4.88
C TYR A 53 -33.05 0.55 5.72
N ALA A 54 -33.23 0.73 7.02
CA ALA A 54 -33.64 -0.31 7.95
C ALA A 54 -34.82 0.19 8.78
N ASP A 55 -35.80 -0.67 9.02
CA ASP A 55 -36.97 -0.37 9.87
C ASP A 55 -37.74 0.91 9.49
N GLY A 56 -37.79 1.25 8.19
CA GLY A 56 -38.49 2.42 7.68
C GLY A 56 -37.80 3.76 7.95
N VAL A 57 -36.57 3.75 8.49
CA VAL A 57 -35.76 4.94 8.78
C VAL A 57 -34.44 4.89 8.03
N VAL A 58 -33.97 6.04 7.57
CA VAL A 58 -32.66 6.21 6.96
C VAL A 58 -31.62 6.34 8.08
N GLN A 59 -30.76 5.33 8.23
CA GLN A 59 -29.72 5.34 9.26
C GLN A 59 -28.32 5.32 8.62
N GLU A 60 -27.45 6.20 9.10
CA GLU A 60 -26.03 6.18 8.81
C GLU A 60 -25.35 5.14 9.71
N VAL A 61 -24.79 4.11 9.10
CA VAL A 61 -24.05 3.03 9.76
C VAL A 61 -22.60 3.04 9.32
N GLY A 62 -21.71 2.62 10.18
CA GLY A 62 -20.28 2.55 9.87
C GLY A 62 -19.43 2.88 11.08
N ILE A 63 -18.18 3.25 10.83
CA ILE A 63 -17.21 3.57 11.86
C ILE A 63 -16.85 5.05 11.80
N GLU A 64 -16.52 5.61 12.95
CA GLU A 64 -16.00 6.96 13.02
C GLU A 64 -14.60 7.05 12.38
N PRO A 65 -14.18 8.25 11.89
CA PRO A 65 -12.88 8.42 11.26
C PRO A 65 -11.69 8.02 12.14
N GLY A 66 -11.76 8.20 13.47
CA GLY A 66 -10.69 7.81 14.38
C GLY A 66 -10.43 6.30 14.40
N PRO A 67 -11.43 5.47 14.76
CA PRO A 67 -11.33 4.01 14.65
C PRO A 67 -10.99 3.53 13.24
N GLY A 68 -11.55 4.15 12.20
CA GLY A 68 -11.22 3.83 10.80
C GLY A 68 -9.75 4.08 10.48
N LEU A 69 -9.18 5.20 10.94
CA LEU A 69 -7.77 5.51 10.77
C LEU A 69 -6.86 4.52 11.49
N LEU A 70 -7.22 4.12 12.71
CA LEU A 70 -6.48 3.10 13.44
C LEU A 70 -6.53 1.75 12.71
N ALA A 71 -7.70 1.36 12.20
CA ALA A 71 -7.86 0.15 11.40
C ALA A 71 -6.99 0.18 10.14
N GLU A 72 -7.08 1.24 9.33
CA GLU A 72 -6.23 1.42 8.14
C GLU A 72 -4.75 1.35 8.48
N PHE A 73 -4.34 2.02 9.56
CA PHE A 73 -2.96 2.01 10.01
C PHE A 73 -2.49 0.59 10.35
N VAL A 74 -3.23 -0.14 11.21
CA VAL A 74 -2.83 -1.48 11.67
C VAL A 74 -2.83 -2.48 10.52
N PHE A 75 -3.91 -2.55 9.73
CA PHE A 75 -3.99 -3.52 8.64
C PHE A 75 -2.93 -3.25 7.57
N THR A 76 -2.72 -1.98 7.20
CA THR A 76 -1.67 -1.62 6.24
C THR A 76 -0.28 -1.88 6.82
N LEU A 77 -0.07 -1.63 8.11
CA LEU A 77 1.19 -1.92 8.79
C LEU A 77 1.53 -3.39 8.73
N VAL A 78 0.57 -4.29 8.97
CA VAL A 78 0.79 -5.74 8.87
C VAL A 78 1.17 -6.15 7.44
N VAL A 79 0.45 -5.65 6.43
CA VAL A 79 0.77 -5.94 5.02
C VAL A 79 2.19 -5.47 4.68
N LEU A 80 2.53 -4.23 5.03
CA LEU A 80 3.85 -3.68 4.74
C LEU A 80 4.95 -4.40 5.54
N PHE A 81 4.71 -4.74 6.81
CA PHE A 81 5.67 -5.48 7.63
C PHE A 81 6.02 -6.83 7.00
N ILE A 82 5.01 -7.59 6.57
CA ILE A 82 5.24 -8.88 5.91
C ILE A 82 5.89 -8.69 4.54
N ALA A 83 5.45 -7.71 3.74
CA ALA A 83 6.05 -7.43 2.45
C ALA A 83 7.54 -7.08 2.57
N PHE A 84 7.92 -6.25 3.55
CA PHE A 84 9.31 -5.92 3.82
C PHE A 84 10.10 -7.11 4.36
N SER A 85 9.51 -7.89 5.26
CA SER A 85 10.17 -9.05 5.87
C SER A 85 10.38 -10.20 4.89
N ILE A 86 9.50 -10.38 3.89
CA ILE A 86 9.60 -11.48 2.92
C ILE A 86 10.33 -11.05 1.64
N ALA A 87 9.91 -9.93 1.03
CA ALA A 87 10.40 -9.55 -0.28
C ALA A 87 11.64 -8.65 -0.24
N LEU A 88 11.86 -7.92 0.85
CA LEU A 88 12.97 -6.96 0.96
C LEU A 88 14.05 -7.39 1.96
N ASP A 89 13.85 -8.48 2.70
CA ASP A 89 14.91 -9.16 3.45
C ASP A 89 15.61 -10.18 2.51
N PRO A 90 16.89 -9.97 2.13
CA PRO A 90 17.63 -10.88 1.28
C PRO A 90 17.69 -12.31 1.81
N LYS A 91 17.76 -12.51 3.14
CA LYS A 91 17.82 -13.84 3.74
C LYS A 91 16.52 -14.59 3.54
N GLN A 92 15.38 -13.92 3.73
CA GLN A 92 14.06 -14.52 3.51
C GLN A 92 13.76 -14.69 2.03
N PHE A 93 14.18 -13.74 1.20
CA PHE A 93 13.99 -13.82 -0.25
C PHE A 93 14.79 -14.95 -0.90
N GLN A 94 15.94 -15.34 -0.34
CA GLN A 94 16.68 -16.53 -0.79
C GLN A 94 15.90 -17.84 -0.58
N VAL A 95 15.06 -17.91 0.45
CA VAL A 95 14.25 -19.10 0.76
C VAL A 95 12.92 -19.07 0.01
N THR A 96 12.25 -17.92 -0.02
CA THR A 96 10.93 -17.77 -0.66
C THR A 96 11.04 -17.63 -2.18
N GLY A 97 12.07 -16.95 -2.66
CA GLY A 97 12.30 -16.75 -4.08
C GLY A 97 11.23 -15.88 -4.78
N PRO A 98 11.35 -15.71 -6.11
CA PRO A 98 10.53 -14.78 -6.87
C PRO A 98 9.07 -15.20 -7.02
N ILE A 99 8.73 -16.46 -6.75
CA ILE A 99 7.36 -17.00 -6.93
C ILE A 99 6.59 -17.01 -5.60
N LEU A 100 7.21 -17.48 -4.51
CA LEU A 100 6.49 -17.61 -3.24
C LEU A 100 6.32 -16.25 -2.55
N ALA A 101 7.27 -15.33 -2.67
CA ALA A 101 7.18 -14.00 -2.08
C ALA A 101 5.91 -13.23 -2.49
N PRO A 102 5.59 -13.04 -3.79
CA PRO A 102 4.35 -12.36 -4.20
C PRO A 102 3.09 -13.14 -3.79
N PHE A 103 3.14 -14.48 -3.78
CA PHE A 103 2.01 -15.29 -3.31
C PHE A 103 1.71 -15.03 -1.82
N MET A 104 2.74 -15.02 -0.96
CA MET A 104 2.56 -14.76 0.47
C MET A 104 2.06 -13.34 0.74
N ILE A 105 2.57 -12.34 0.01
CA ILE A 105 2.08 -10.97 0.11
C ILE A 105 0.61 -10.90 -0.30
N GLY A 106 0.24 -11.54 -1.41
CA GLY A 106 -1.16 -11.64 -1.85
C GLY A 106 -2.06 -12.32 -0.82
N ALA A 107 -1.60 -13.41 -0.20
CA ALA A 107 -2.34 -14.11 0.84
C ALA A 107 -2.57 -13.22 2.08
N VAL A 108 -1.58 -12.43 2.49
CA VAL A 108 -1.74 -11.49 3.61
C VAL A 108 -2.68 -10.35 3.26
N VAL A 109 -2.60 -9.78 2.05
CA VAL A 109 -3.56 -8.77 1.59
C VAL A 109 -4.98 -9.33 1.60
N ALA A 110 -5.19 -10.57 1.13
CA ALA A 110 -6.48 -11.23 1.13
C ALA A 110 -7.01 -11.46 2.56
N LEU A 111 -6.15 -11.91 3.47
CA LEU A 111 -6.51 -12.10 4.88
C LEU A 111 -6.87 -10.78 5.56
N MET A 112 -6.07 -9.72 5.39
CA MET A 112 -6.36 -8.41 5.98
C MET A 112 -7.64 -7.80 5.40
N SER A 113 -7.90 -7.99 4.11
CA SER A 113 -9.14 -7.55 3.46
C SER A 113 -10.35 -8.32 3.99
N PHE A 114 -10.23 -9.64 4.19
CA PHE A 114 -11.29 -10.45 4.79
C PHE A 114 -11.54 -10.08 6.26
N MET A 115 -10.49 -9.84 7.04
CA MET A 115 -10.63 -9.43 8.45
C MET A 115 -11.30 -8.05 8.58
N SER A 116 -10.84 -7.08 7.80
CA SER A 116 -11.36 -5.72 7.86
C SER A 116 -12.75 -5.57 7.24
N GLY A 117 -13.01 -6.19 6.09
CA GLY A 117 -14.32 -6.11 5.43
C GLY A 117 -15.35 -7.11 5.96
N GLY A 118 -14.91 -8.27 6.46
CA GLY A 118 -15.80 -9.33 6.93
C GLY A 118 -16.11 -9.25 8.43
N LEU A 119 -15.11 -8.98 9.28
CA LEU A 119 -15.30 -8.96 10.73
C LEU A 119 -15.53 -7.56 11.31
N MET A 120 -14.96 -6.52 10.69
CA MET A 120 -15.12 -5.13 11.16
C MET A 120 -16.25 -4.37 10.47
N ALA A 121 -16.91 -4.95 9.47
CA ALA A 121 -18.09 -4.36 8.84
C ALA A 121 -19.32 -4.47 9.75
N VAL A 122 -19.31 -3.71 10.85
CA VAL A 122 -20.46 -3.59 11.73
C VAL A 122 -21.62 -2.98 10.94
N ASN A 123 -22.70 -3.75 10.79
CA ASN A 123 -23.96 -3.35 10.12
C ASN A 123 -23.81 -2.85 8.67
N GLY A 124 -22.78 -3.26 7.92
CA GLY A 124 -22.63 -2.97 6.49
C GLY A 124 -22.16 -1.55 6.14
N GLY A 125 -21.71 -0.77 7.14
CA GLY A 125 -21.29 0.61 6.96
C GLY A 125 -19.83 0.84 6.59
N TYR A 126 -18.94 -0.10 6.93
CA TYR A 126 -17.51 -0.05 6.63
C TYR A 126 -17.13 -1.09 5.58
N THR A 127 -16.46 -0.69 4.51
CA THR A 127 -16.06 -1.57 3.40
C THR A 127 -14.90 -2.52 3.71
N GLY A 128 -14.23 -2.30 4.84
CA GLY A 128 -12.92 -2.89 5.09
C GLY A 128 -11.77 -1.95 4.70
N ALA A 129 -10.57 -2.36 5.10
CA ALA A 129 -9.37 -1.55 4.99
C ALA A 129 -8.99 -1.38 3.51
N GLY A 130 -8.69 -0.15 3.12
CA GLY A 130 -8.25 0.22 1.80
C GLY A 130 -6.89 -0.38 1.46
N LEU A 131 -5.95 -0.38 2.43
CA LEU A 131 -4.56 -0.89 2.33
C LEU A 131 -3.68 -0.19 1.28
N ASN A 132 -4.29 0.49 0.31
CA ASN A 132 -3.67 1.18 -0.80
C ASN A 132 -4.53 2.41 -1.16
N PRO A 133 -4.00 3.63 -1.01
CA PRO A 133 -4.75 4.85 -1.31
C PRO A 133 -5.24 4.95 -2.75
N ALA A 134 -4.42 4.52 -3.72
CA ALA A 134 -4.79 4.57 -5.14
C ALA A 134 -6.03 3.70 -5.43
N ARG A 135 -6.11 2.52 -4.80
CA ARG A 135 -7.23 1.58 -4.92
C ARG A 135 -8.55 2.13 -4.38
N CYS A 136 -8.51 3.05 -3.41
CA CYS A 136 -9.70 3.75 -2.93
C CYS A 136 -10.03 4.96 -3.82
N PHE A 137 -9.01 5.64 -4.34
CA PHE A 137 -9.15 6.84 -5.15
C PHE A 137 -9.88 6.60 -6.48
N GLY A 138 -9.56 5.53 -7.21
CA GLY A 138 -10.16 5.27 -8.53
C GLY A 138 -11.70 5.24 -8.50
N PRO A 139 -12.32 4.38 -7.67
CA PRO A 139 -13.77 4.35 -7.50
C PRO A 139 -14.36 5.69 -7.02
N ALA A 140 -13.67 6.41 -6.13
CA ALA A 140 -14.12 7.72 -5.67
C ALA A 140 -14.18 8.76 -6.80
N VAL A 141 -13.22 8.75 -7.73
CA VAL A 141 -13.27 9.59 -8.95
C VAL A 141 -14.38 9.15 -9.90
N ALA A 142 -14.59 7.84 -10.08
CA ALA A 142 -15.56 7.31 -11.04
C ALA A 142 -17.02 7.49 -10.59
N MET A 143 -17.29 7.37 -9.29
CA MET A 143 -18.64 7.40 -8.72
C MET A 143 -18.98 8.71 -8.00
N GLY A 144 -18.00 9.38 -7.41
CA GLY A 144 -18.25 10.56 -6.59
C GLY A 144 -19.05 10.26 -5.32
N GLY A 145 -19.70 11.29 -4.78
CA GLY A 145 -20.62 11.15 -3.64
C GLY A 145 -19.94 10.69 -2.35
N SER A 146 -20.58 9.75 -1.66
CA SER A 146 -20.21 9.27 -0.32
C SER A 146 -18.82 8.61 -0.25
N LEU A 147 -18.23 8.24 -1.38
CA LEU A 147 -16.86 7.71 -1.45
C LEU A 147 -15.78 8.77 -1.13
N TRP A 148 -16.15 10.05 -1.16
CA TRP A 148 -15.28 11.13 -0.71
C TRP A 148 -15.39 11.41 0.79
N ASP A 149 -16.45 10.94 1.45
CA ASP A 149 -16.69 11.18 2.86
C ASP A 149 -15.69 10.40 3.72
N GLY A 150 -14.80 11.14 4.39
CA GLY A 150 -13.72 10.54 5.17
C GLY A 150 -12.61 9.91 4.33
N HIS A 151 -12.56 10.19 3.02
CA HIS A 151 -11.58 9.60 2.11
C HIS A 151 -10.12 9.82 2.52
N TRP A 152 -9.85 10.93 3.21
CA TRP A 152 -8.52 11.26 3.73
C TRP A 152 -7.94 10.17 4.64
N VAL A 153 -8.79 9.38 5.32
CA VAL A 153 -8.38 8.28 6.20
C VAL A 153 -7.63 7.20 5.43
N PHE A 154 -8.08 6.89 4.21
CA PHE A 154 -7.45 5.91 3.32
C PHE A 154 -6.11 6.37 2.75
N TRP A 155 -5.75 7.65 2.92
CA TRP A 155 -4.43 8.17 2.61
C TRP A 155 -3.57 8.26 3.87
N ALA A 156 -4.11 8.87 4.93
CA ALA A 156 -3.39 9.09 6.18
C ALA A 156 -2.95 7.76 6.82
N GLY A 157 -3.84 6.77 6.89
CA GLY A 157 -3.54 5.46 7.49
C GLY A 157 -2.34 4.79 6.81
N PRO A 158 -2.41 4.49 5.50
CA PRO A 158 -1.30 3.89 4.77
C PRO A 158 0.01 4.70 4.81
N PHE A 159 -0.05 6.03 4.78
CA PHE A 159 1.15 6.87 4.92
C PHE A 159 1.80 6.76 6.30
N LEU A 160 0.99 6.76 7.36
CA LEU A 160 1.49 6.55 8.72
C LEU A 160 2.10 5.16 8.88
N SER A 161 1.50 4.13 8.29
CA SER A 161 2.07 2.77 8.28
C SER A 161 3.39 2.71 7.51
N ALA A 162 3.45 3.35 6.34
CA ALA A 162 4.68 3.42 5.55
C ALA A 162 5.80 4.17 6.28
N LEU A 163 5.47 5.24 7.01
CA LEU A 163 6.41 5.94 7.87
C LEU A 163 6.91 5.05 9.01
N ALA A 164 6.00 4.34 9.70
CA ALA A 164 6.35 3.42 10.78
C ALA A 164 7.29 2.30 10.30
N ILE A 165 7.00 1.68 9.15
CA ILE A 165 7.90 0.68 8.54
C ILE A 165 9.23 1.31 8.13
N GLY A 166 9.21 2.52 7.58
CA GLY A 166 10.43 3.27 7.31
C GLY A 166 11.30 3.40 8.56
N VAL A 167 10.72 3.83 9.68
CA VAL A 167 11.43 3.96 10.97
C VAL A 167 11.93 2.60 11.46
N ILE A 168 11.09 1.57 11.49
CA ILE A 168 11.46 0.21 11.94
C ILE A 168 12.64 -0.31 11.13
N TYR A 169 12.62 -0.13 9.80
CA TYR A 169 13.66 -0.62 8.90
C TYR A 169 15.01 0.08 9.12
N HIS A 170 15.03 1.36 9.51
CA HIS A 170 16.27 2.07 9.84
C HIS A 170 16.76 1.77 11.26
N ALA A 171 15.83 1.59 12.20
CA ALA A 171 16.17 1.29 13.59
C ALA A 171 16.69 -0.15 13.75
N ILE A 172 16.15 -1.09 12.98
CA ILE A 172 16.50 -2.52 13.01
C ILE A 172 16.81 -2.96 11.58
N PRO A 173 18.00 -2.62 11.04
CA PRO A 173 18.34 -3.01 9.68
C PRO A 173 18.52 -4.53 9.59
N PRO A 174 17.93 -5.21 8.59
CA PRO A 174 18.28 -6.61 8.31
C PRO A 174 19.78 -6.66 8.03
N HIS A 175 20.51 -7.60 8.64
CA HIS A 175 21.99 -7.73 8.81
C HIS A 175 22.88 -7.64 7.53
N HIS A 176 22.66 -6.67 6.65
CA HIS A 176 23.30 -6.53 5.34
C HIS A 176 23.79 -5.11 5.03
N VAL A 177 23.79 -4.20 6.01
CA VAL A 177 24.52 -2.92 5.88
C VAL A 177 25.97 -3.19 5.47
N GLU A 178 26.57 -4.28 5.95
CA GLU A 178 27.94 -4.69 5.61
C GLU A 178 28.10 -5.17 4.16
N LEU A 179 27.10 -5.86 3.56
CA LEU A 179 27.20 -6.34 2.18
C LEU A 179 26.96 -5.22 1.14
N TYR A 180 26.11 -4.25 1.44
CA TYR A 180 25.93 -3.07 0.56
C TYR A 180 27.13 -2.11 0.67
N ARG A 181 27.64 -1.89 1.89
CA ARG A 181 28.87 -1.13 2.13
C ARG A 181 30.06 -1.79 1.43
N SER A 182 30.19 -3.12 1.52
CA SER A 182 31.24 -3.88 0.82
C SER A 182 31.16 -3.72 -0.71
N ARG A 183 29.96 -3.73 -1.32
CA ARG A 183 29.82 -3.49 -2.76
C ARG A 183 30.20 -2.05 -3.14
N ALA A 184 29.76 -1.05 -2.38
CA ALA A 184 30.13 0.35 -2.61
C ALA A 184 31.64 0.59 -2.45
N ASP A 185 32.26 -0.04 -1.46
CA ASP A 185 33.69 0.00 -1.21
C ASP A 185 34.48 -0.68 -2.35
N ILE A 186 33.99 -1.79 -2.90
CA ILE A 186 34.60 -2.47 -4.05
C ILE A 186 34.59 -1.57 -5.29
N PHE A 187 33.46 -0.92 -5.61
CA PHE A 187 33.42 -0.01 -6.77
C PHE A 187 34.29 1.22 -6.58
N THR A 188 34.41 1.72 -5.34
CA THR A 188 35.30 2.82 -5.00
C THR A 188 36.78 2.41 -5.10
N GLN A 189 37.14 1.21 -4.62
CA GLN A 189 38.48 0.65 -4.80
C GLN A 189 38.83 0.44 -6.27
N ILE A 190 37.92 -0.10 -7.07
CA ILE A 190 38.13 -0.28 -8.52
C ILE A 190 38.30 1.07 -9.20
N GLY A 191 37.47 2.07 -8.88
CA GLY A 191 37.60 3.43 -9.40
C GLY A 191 38.95 4.07 -9.04
N ASN A 192 39.43 3.86 -7.81
CA ASN A 192 40.74 4.35 -7.37
C ASN A 192 41.91 3.58 -8.02
N MET A 193 41.79 2.29 -8.27
CA MET A 193 42.79 1.50 -9.01
C MET A 193 42.90 1.93 -10.48
N ILE A 194 41.77 2.25 -11.12
CA ILE A 194 41.76 2.75 -12.51
C ILE A 194 42.43 4.12 -12.57
N LYS A 195 42.14 5.02 -11.62
CA LYS A 195 42.79 6.34 -11.55
C LYS A 195 44.27 6.27 -11.20
N GLY A 196 44.67 5.40 -10.26
CA GLY A 196 46.06 5.27 -9.81
C GLY A 196 47.00 4.62 -10.84
N LYS A 197 46.49 3.82 -11.79
CA LYS A 197 47.30 3.29 -12.90
C LYS A 197 47.62 4.32 -13.99
N SER A 198 46.93 5.46 -14.01
CA SER A 198 47.15 6.50 -15.03
C SER A 198 48.36 7.39 -14.76
N THR A 199 48.99 7.32 -13.59
CA THR A 199 50.10 8.21 -13.19
C THR A 199 51.45 7.49 -13.04
N ALA A 200 51.56 6.24 -13.48
CA ALA A 200 52.80 5.44 -13.36
C ALA A 200 53.48 5.14 -14.71
N SER A 201 53.09 5.85 -15.78
CA SER A 201 53.73 5.75 -17.10
C SER A 201 54.14 7.13 -17.62
N GLU A 202 55.11 7.76 -16.94
CA GLU A 202 56.01 8.76 -17.52
C GLU A 202 57.42 8.52 -16.98
#